data_AF-A0A832WRT3-F1
#
_entry.id   AF-A0A832WRT3-F1
#
_cell.length_a   1.000
_cell.length_b   1.000
_cell.length_c   1.000
_cell.angle_alpha   90.00
_cell.angle_beta   90.00
_cell.angle_gamma   90.00
#
_symmetry.space_group_name_H-M   'P 1'
#
loop_
_entity.id
_entity.type
_entity.pdbx_description
1 polymer ?
#
loop_
_entity_poly.entity_id
_entity_poly.type
_entity_poly.pdbx_seq_one_letter_code
_entity_poly.pdbx_strand_id
1 'polypeptide(L)' 'MLWLGVLTLLSLLFTASISVMNKKGIKKIPFEWHSRMAIVTIVLGLIHAALAFLAYL' A
#
# COMPACT_ATOMS: atom_id res chain seq x y z
N MET A 1 -11.59 -11.95 2.37
CA MET A 1 -11.44 -10.65 3.07
C MET A 1 -10.08 -10.50 3.74
N LEU A 2 -9.75 -11.35 4.73
CA LEU A 2 -8.51 -11.26 5.53
C LEU A 2 -7.25 -11.13 4.66
N TRP A 3 -7.02 -12.05 3.73
CA TRP A 3 -5.80 -12.07 2.91
C TRP A 3 -5.59 -10.82 2.05
N LEU A 4 -6.66 -10.27 1.47
CA LEU A 4 -6.59 -9.03 0.71
C LEU A 4 -6.26 -7.85 1.64
N GLY A 5 -6.84 -7.81 2.86
CA GLY A 5 -6.51 -6.79 3.86
C GLY A 5 -5.04 -6.86 4.29
N VAL A 6 -4.53 -8.07 4.52
CA VAL A 6 -3.10 -8.30 4.82
C VAL A 6 -2.22 -7.84 3.67
N LEU A 7 -2.58 -8.15 2.42
CA LEU A 7 -1.85 -7.69 1.24
C LEU A 7 -1.84 -6.15 1.12
N THR A 8 -3.00 -5.50 1.31
CA THR A 8 -3.11 -4.04 1.31
C THR A 8 -2.23 -3.42 2.40
N LEU A 9 -2.24 -3.99 3.61
CA LEU A 9 -1.41 -3.53 4.72
C LEU A 9 0.09 -3.66 4.40
N LEU A 10 0.52 -4.80 3.87
CA LEU A 10 1.92 -5.00 3.46
C LEU A 10 2.33 -4.02 2.36
N SER A 11 1.46 -3.78 1.37
CA SER A 11 1.68 -2.78 0.32
C SER A 11 1.83 -1.38 0.90
N LEU A 12 0.99 -1.01 1.88
CA LEU A 12 1.06 0.27 2.58
C LEU A 12 2.37 0.42 3.35
N LEU A 13 2.76 -0.58 4.13
CA LEU A 13 4.00 -0.58 4.91
C LEU A 13 5.22 -0.47 3.99
N PHE A 14 5.23 -1.19 2.87
CA PHE A 14 6.28 -1.07 1.87
C PHE A 14 6.33 0.36 1.28
N THR A 15 5.19 0.91 0.87
CA THR A 15 5.08 2.28 0.36
C THR A 15 5.61 3.31 1.35
N ALA A 16 5.27 3.17 2.63
CA ALA A 16 5.73 4.03 3.71
C ALA A 16 7.25 3.89 3.95
N SER A 17 7.77 2.66 3.87
CA SER A 17 9.20 2.39 4.05
C SER A 17 10.06 3.13 3.02
N ILE A 18 9.60 3.23 1.76
CA ILE A 18 10.30 4.01 0.72
C ILE A 18 10.46 5.47 1.15
N SER A 19 9.39 6.10 1.66
CA SER A 19 9.43 7.48 2.13
C SER A 19 10.34 7.66 3.33
N VAL A 20 10.27 6.74 4.31
CA VAL A 20 11.13 6.78 5.50
C VAL A 20 12.61 6.60 5.14
N MET A 21 12.95 5.64 4.29
CA MET A 21 14.32 5.42 3.83
C MET A 21 14.84 6.65 3.08
N ASN A 22 14.04 7.22 2.18
CA ASN A 22 14.43 8.40 1.42
C ASN A 22 14.71 9.61 2.33
N LYS A 23 13.85 9.84 3.35
CA LYS A 23 14.06 10.88 4.38
C LYS A 23 15.34 10.65 5.20
N LYS A 24 15.76 9.40 5.39
CA LYS A 24 17.03 9.03 6.04
C LYS A 24 18.25 9.10 5.10
N GLY A 25 18.08 9.56 3.86
CA GLY A 25 19.15 9.63 2.86
C GLY A 25 19.47 8.28 2.19
N ILE A 26 18.73 7.20 2.49
CA ILE A 26 18.93 5.87 1.91
C ILE A 26 18.24 5.83 0.54
N LYS A 27 19.00 6.01 -0.53
CA LYS A 27 18.51 6.08 -1.92
C LYS A 27 18.49 4.74 -2.68
N LYS A 28 18.42 3.61 -1.95
CA LYS A 28 18.39 2.26 -2.57
C LYS A 28 17.20 2.07 -3.51
N ILE A 29 16.07 2.71 -3.23
CA ILE A 29 14.87 2.69 -4.06
C ILE A 29 14.61 4.12 -4.56
N PRO A 30 14.47 4.36 -5.88
CA PRO A 30 14.11 5.67 -6.42
C PRO A 30 12.78 6.15 -5.86
N PHE A 31 12.67 7.43 -5.49
CA PHE A 31 11.48 7.96 -4.83
C PHE A 31 10.22 7.88 -5.71
N GLU A 32 10.36 7.81 -7.05
CA GLU A 32 9.27 7.55 -7.98
C GLU A 32 8.45 6.30 -7.64
N TRP A 33 9.11 5.28 -7.08
CA TRP A 33 8.45 4.05 -6.66
C TRP A 33 7.50 4.25 -5.48
N HIS A 34 7.69 5.29 -4.66
CA HIS A 34 6.73 5.64 -3.62
C HIS A 34 5.36 5.95 -4.23
N SER A 35 5.30 6.83 -5.25
CA SER A 35 4.06 7.18 -5.92
C SER A 35 3.44 5.99 -6.65
N ARG A 36 4.25 5.16 -7.32
CA ARG A 36 3.77 3.94 -8.00
C ARG A 36 3.13 2.96 -7.01
N MET A 37 3.79 2.70 -5.87
CA MET A 37 3.27 1.80 -4.83
C MET A 37 2.08 2.39 -4.06
N ALA A 38 2.01 3.71 -3.91
CA ALA A 38 0.85 4.39 -3.34
C ALA A 38 -0.40 4.16 -4.19
N ILE A 39 -0.29 4.28 -5.52
CA ILE A 39 -1.41 3.99 -6.45
C ILE A 39 -1.86 2.53 -6.29
N VAL A 40 -0.93 1.57 -6.29
CA VAL A 40 -1.25 0.14 -6.09
C VAL A 40 -1.95 -0.08 -4.75
N THR A 41 -1.45 0.52 -3.67
CA THR A 41 -2.03 0.40 -2.33
C THR A 41 -3.46 0.96 -2.27
N ILE A 42 -3.71 2.10 -2.92
CA ILE A 42 -5.05 2.71 -2.98
C ILE A 42 -6.01 1.79 -3.72
N VAL A 43 -5.62 1.24 -4.87
CA VAL A 43 -6.47 0.31 -5.64
C VAL A 43 -6.79 -0.93 -4.82
N LEU A 44 -5.80 -1.55 -4.17
CA LEU A 44 -6.02 -2.70 -3.29
C LEU A 44 -6.94 -2.36 -2.11
N GLY A 45 -6.78 -1.17 -1.52
CA GLY A 45 -7.63 -0.68 -0.44
C GLY A 45 -9.08 -0.50 -0.86
N LEU A 46 -9.32 0.07 -2.04
CA LEU A 46 -10.68 0.23 -2.59
C LEU A 46 -11.34 -1.11 -2.87
N ILE A 47 -10.62 -2.07 -3.46
CA ILE A 47 -11.14 -3.43 -3.69
C ILE A 47 -11.44 -4.10 -2.34
N HIS A 48 -10.54 -3.99 -1.36
CA HIS A 48 -10.76 -4.56 -0.03
C HIS A 48 -11.98 -3.97 0.67
N ALA A 49 -12.13 -2.64 0.64
CA ALA A 49 -13.25 -1.94 1.24
C ALA A 49 -14.58 -2.27 0.55
N ALA A 50 -14.60 -2.35 -0.79
CA ALA A 50 -15.78 -2.75 -1.54
C ALA A 50 -16.22 -4.17 -1.19
N LEU A 51 -15.28 -5.12 -1.15
CA LEU A 51 -15.57 -6.50 -0.75
C LEU A 51 -16.00 -6.60 0.73
N ALA A 52 -15.48 -5.73 1.59
CA ALA A 52 -15.93 -5.63 2.98
C ALA A 52 -17.39 -5.23 3.05
N PHE A 53 -17.71 -4.13 2.39
CA PHE A 53 -19.05 -3.60 2.35
C PHE A 53 -20.05 -4.63 1.80
N LEU A 54 -19.71 -5.30 0.69
CA LEU A 54 -20.54 -6.37 0.12
C LEU A 54 -20.71 -7.58 1.05
N ALA A 55 -19.74 -7.90 1.90
CA ALA A 55 -19.84 -9.03 2.82
C ALA A 55 -20.75 -8.75 4.03
N TYR A 56 -21.03 -7.47 4.30
CA TYR A 56 -21.95 -7.02 5.36
C TYR A 56 -23.35 -6.67 4.85
N LEU A 57 -23.55 -6.66 3.53
CA LEU A 57 -24.85 -6.48 2.89
C LEU A 57 -25.57 -7.83 2.75
#